data_AF-A0A9P4DV33-F1
#
_entry.id   AF-A0A9P4DV33-F1
#
_cell.length_a   1.000
_cell.length_b   1.000
_cell.length_c   1.000
_cell.angle_alpha   90.00
_cell.angle_beta   90.00
_cell.angle_gamma   90.00
#
_symmetry.space_group_name_H-M   'P 1'
#
loop_
_entity.id
_entity.type
_entity.pdbx_description
1 polymer ?
#
loop_
_entity_poly.entity_id
_entity_poly.type
_entity_poly.pdbx_seq_one_letter_code
_entity_poly.pdbx_strand_id
1 'polypeptide(L)'
;MKPIYVTKTPNLYRIQFEYHPKLVEVIKMIPSKPRYDGTDRAWLVSINDTRYPIGRDANWYVRAFAQWAVQMRYCSTVKEREVTEDINYDIPPMKPFVGEHYMLLQPYEYQLEGVQYAIEHKRCFFGDQPGLGKTLQAICAVVKAHKEAPIYGESFPVLVICPAALKVNWQREFKKFAGMNSIILDDSNRQ
;
A
#
# COMPACT_ATOMS: atom_id res chain seq x y z
N MET A 1 -22.55 -22.45 15.22
CA MET A 1 -22.71 -21.01 14.93
C MET A 1 -21.38 -20.32 15.12
N LYS A 2 -20.93 -19.57 14.12
CA LYS A 2 -19.71 -18.76 14.23
C LYS A 2 -19.98 -17.48 15.04
N PRO A 3 -18.94 -16.89 15.65
CA PRO A 3 -19.08 -15.59 16.30
C PRO A 3 -19.27 -14.49 15.24
N ILE A 4 -19.88 -13.38 15.66
CA ILE A 4 -19.86 -12.13 14.90
C ILE A 4 -18.62 -11.33 15.30
N TYR A 5 -17.86 -10.88 14.32
CA TYR A 5 -16.69 -10.03 14.55
C TYR A 5 -17.05 -8.59 14.24
N VAL A 6 -16.74 -7.69 15.16
CA VAL A 6 -16.89 -6.25 15.01
C VAL A 6 -15.49 -5.65 15.14
N THR A 7 -14.96 -5.12 14.06
CA THR A 7 -13.65 -4.47 14.03
C THR A 7 -13.84 -2.98 13.82
N LYS A 8 -13.47 -2.16 14.79
CA LYS A 8 -13.45 -0.71 14.68
C LYS A 8 -12.15 -0.26 14.02
N THR A 9 -12.25 0.60 13.02
CA THR A 9 -11.13 1.28 12.36
C THR A 9 -11.33 2.80 12.49
N PRO A 10 -10.38 3.67 12.06
CA PRO A 10 -10.53 5.12 12.22
C PRO A 10 -11.77 5.72 11.55
N ASN A 11 -12.18 5.22 10.38
CA ASN A 11 -13.30 5.80 9.62
C ASN A 11 -14.55 4.93 9.55
N LEU A 12 -14.50 3.65 9.94
CA LEU A 12 -15.63 2.72 9.82
C LEU A 12 -15.63 1.58 10.86
N TYR A 13 -16.71 0.81 10.90
CA TYR A 13 -16.78 -0.51 11.54
C TYR A 13 -16.86 -1.58 10.46
N ARG A 14 -16.07 -2.64 10.61
CA ARG A 14 -16.14 -3.86 9.79
C ARG A 14 -16.88 -4.94 10.58
N ILE A 15 -17.97 -5.45 10.03
CA ILE A 15 -18.79 -6.48 10.66
C ILE A 15 -18.74 -7.76 9.83
N GLN A 16 -18.22 -8.84 10.40
CA GLN A 16 -18.15 -10.16 9.75
C GLN A 16 -19.04 -11.17 10.48
N PHE A 17 -19.91 -11.84 9.74
CA PHE A 17 -20.73 -12.95 10.22
C PHE A 17 -21.01 -13.94 9.08
N GLU A 18 -21.40 -15.16 9.45
CA GLU A 18 -21.83 -16.18 8.49
C GLU A 18 -23.17 -15.79 7.86
N TYR A 19 -23.30 -15.99 6.54
CA TYR A 19 -24.49 -15.55 5.80
C TYR A 19 -25.78 -16.03 6.47
N HIS A 20 -26.66 -15.09 6.79
CA HIS A 20 -27.99 -15.35 7.31
C HIS A 20 -28.95 -14.28 6.78
N PRO A 21 -30.08 -14.65 6.15
CA PRO A 21 -30.95 -13.71 5.44
C PRO A 21 -31.46 -12.59 6.36
N LYS A 22 -31.83 -12.91 7.60
CA LYS A 22 -32.25 -11.89 8.59
C LYS A 22 -31.12 -10.96 9.05
N LEU A 23 -29.88 -11.45 9.14
CA LEU A 23 -28.76 -10.58 9.50
C LEU A 23 -28.47 -9.58 8.37
N VAL A 24 -28.55 -10.04 7.12
CA VAL A 24 -28.39 -9.20 5.93
C VAL A 24 -29.54 -8.19 5.79
N GLU A 25 -30.77 -8.58 6.09
CA GLU A 25 -31.92 -7.68 6.10
C GLU A 25 -31.73 -6.55 7.11
N VAL A 26 -31.37 -6.88 8.36
CA VAL A 26 -31.24 -5.90 9.45
C VAL A 26 -30.00 -5.01 9.31
N ILE A 27 -28.85 -5.55 8.89
CA ILE A 27 -27.64 -4.71 8.73
C ILE A 27 -27.83 -3.64 7.66
N LYS A 28 -28.61 -3.93 6.60
CA LYS A 28 -28.95 -2.95 5.56
C LYS A 28 -29.86 -1.82 6.07
N MET A 29 -30.51 -1.99 7.22
CA MET A 29 -31.32 -0.94 7.85
C MET A 29 -30.49 0.06 8.67
N ILE A 30 -29.20 -0.20 8.91
CA ILE A 30 -28.34 0.77 9.57
C ILE A 30 -28.31 2.05 8.72
N PRO A 31 -28.56 3.25 9.31
CA PRO A 31 -28.67 4.50 8.56
C PRO A 31 -27.48 4.79 7.64
N SER A 32 -26.29 4.28 8.00
CA SER A 32 -25.07 4.49 7.25
C SER A 32 -24.95 3.78 5.91
N LYS A 33 -26.04 3.18 5.42
CA LYS A 33 -26.10 2.38 4.18
C LYS A 33 -24.88 1.45 4.03
N PRO A 34 -24.72 0.45 4.91
CA PRO A 34 -23.50 -0.35 4.93
C PRO A 34 -23.17 -1.00 3.59
N ARG A 35 -21.90 -0.91 3.17
CA ARG A 35 -21.40 -1.54 1.93
C ARG A 35 -20.87 -2.94 2.24
N TYR A 36 -21.11 -3.90 1.36
CA TYR A 36 -20.48 -5.22 1.48
C TYR A 36 -19.12 -5.24 0.76
N ASP A 37 -18.08 -5.65 1.48
CA ASP A 37 -16.73 -5.95 0.97
C ASP A 37 -16.61 -7.45 0.74
N GLY A 38 -16.57 -7.86 -0.54
CA GLY A 38 -16.52 -9.27 -0.94
C GLY A 38 -15.17 -9.94 -0.68
N THR A 39 -14.08 -9.17 -0.60
CA THR A 39 -12.72 -9.68 -0.37
C THR A 39 -12.59 -10.19 1.06
N ASP A 40 -12.98 -9.34 2.02
CA ASP A 40 -12.91 -9.67 3.45
C ASP A 40 -14.22 -10.23 4.02
N ARG A 41 -15.23 -10.42 3.16
CA ARG A 41 -16.58 -10.89 3.51
C ARG A 41 -17.15 -10.12 4.70
N ALA A 42 -17.02 -8.80 4.66
CA ALA A 42 -17.35 -7.90 5.76
C ALA A 42 -18.35 -6.83 5.31
N TRP A 43 -19.22 -6.41 6.22
CA TRP A 43 -20.05 -5.23 6.05
C TRP A 43 -19.34 -4.01 6.63
N LEU A 44 -19.25 -2.95 5.84
CA LEU A 44 -18.58 -1.69 6.18
C LEU A 44 -19.62 -0.66 6.59
N VAL A 45 -19.56 -0.20 7.83
CA VAL A 45 -20.46 0.78 8.44
C VAL A 45 -19.67 2.06 8.71
N SER A 46 -19.96 3.17 8.03
CA SER A 46 -19.26 4.44 8.26
C SER A 46 -19.42 4.93 9.70
N ILE A 47 -18.35 5.46 10.31
CA ILE A 47 -18.43 6.13 11.62
C ILE A 47 -19.17 7.46 11.52
N ASN A 48 -19.14 8.11 10.35
CA ASN A 48 -19.60 9.49 10.14
C ASN A 48 -21.10 9.62 9.87
N ASP A 49 -21.94 8.65 10.26
CA ASP A 49 -23.34 8.64 9.82
C ASP A 49 -24.40 9.08 10.83
N THR A 50 -25.49 9.54 10.22
CA THR A 50 -26.62 10.29 10.74
C THR A 50 -27.25 9.73 12.03
N ARG A 51 -27.50 10.66 12.97
CA ARG A 51 -28.08 10.44 14.30
C ARG A 51 -29.59 10.21 14.20
N TYR A 52 -30.04 9.02 13.78
CA TYR A 52 -31.47 8.69 13.83
C TYR A 52 -31.76 7.33 14.47
N PRO A 53 -32.23 7.28 15.74
CA PRO A 53 -32.72 8.40 16.55
C PRO A 53 -31.62 9.34 17.09
N ILE A 54 -32.00 10.57 17.45
CA ILE A 54 -31.07 11.60 17.96
C ILE A 54 -30.29 11.04 19.16
N GLY A 55 -28.97 11.22 19.14
CA GLY A 55 -28.08 10.76 20.21
C GLY A 55 -27.58 9.31 20.06
N ARG A 56 -27.90 8.63 18.95
CA ARG A 56 -27.27 7.35 18.57
C ARG A 56 -26.27 7.57 17.45
N ASP A 57 -25.13 6.89 17.56
CA ASP A 57 -24.03 6.91 16.60
C ASP A 57 -23.85 5.52 15.95
N ALA A 58 -22.92 5.41 15.00
CA ALA A 58 -22.58 4.14 14.35
C ALA A 58 -22.23 3.04 15.36
N ASN A 59 -21.54 3.38 16.45
CA ASN A 59 -21.18 2.44 17.51
C ASN A 59 -22.43 1.78 18.10
N TRP A 60 -23.43 2.59 18.44
CA TRP A 60 -24.68 2.09 18.99
C TRP A 60 -25.37 1.08 18.06
N TYR A 61 -25.50 1.37 16.76
CA TYR A 61 -26.13 0.43 15.81
C TYR A 61 -25.35 -0.87 15.68
N VAL A 62 -24.02 -0.77 15.58
CA VAL A 62 -23.13 -1.93 15.41
C VAL A 62 -23.23 -2.84 16.64
N ARG A 63 -23.20 -2.27 17.85
CA ARG A 63 -23.33 -3.02 19.10
C ARG A 63 -24.72 -3.62 19.27
N ALA A 64 -25.77 -2.84 19.02
CA ALA A 64 -27.15 -3.33 19.11
C ALA A 64 -27.39 -4.48 18.12
N PHE A 65 -26.91 -4.36 16.88
CA PHE A 65 -26.98 -5.41 15.87
C PHE A 65 -26.24 -6.68 16.31
N ALA A 66 -25.00 -6.55 16.80
CA ALA A 66 -24.20 -7.70 17.20
C ALA A 66 -24.78 -8.43 18.40
N GLN A 67 -25.27 -7.69 19.40
CA GLN A 67 -25.94 -8.26 20.57
C GLN A 67 -27.25 -8.96 20.18
N TRP A 68 -28.07 -8.32 19.34
CA TRP A 68 -29.30 -8.90 18.82
C TRP A 68 -29.06 -10.19 18.03
N ALA A 69 -28.01 -10.23 17.20
CA ALA A 69 -27.64 -11.42 16.43
C ALA A 69 -27.30 -12.63 17.34
N VAL A 70 -26.64 -12.39 18.47
CA VAL A 70 -26.36 -13.43 19.48
C VAL A 70 -27.61 -13.82 20.26
N GLN A 71 -28.44 -12.85 20.66
CA GLN A 71 -29.70 -13.09 21.37
C GLN A 71 -30.66 -13.97 20.56
N MET A 72 -30.76 -13.73 19.25
CA MET A 72 -31.57 -14.50 18.32
C MET A 72 -30.96 -15.86 17.95
N ARG A 73 -29.79 -16.21 18.50
CA ARG A 73 -29.03 -17.43 18.18
C ARG A 73 -28.71 -17.55 16.69
N TYR A 74 -28.38 -16.44 16.03
CA TYR A 74 -27.80 -16.46 14.69
C TYR A 74 -26.27 -16.52 14.75
N CYS A 75 -25.68 -15.90 15.78
CA CYS A 75 -24.25 -15.93 16.08
C CYS A 75 -24.02 -16.51 17.48
N SER A 76 -22.83 -17.09 17.72
CA SER A 76 -22.52 -17.66 19.05
C SER A 76 -22.10 -16.63 20.08
N THR A 77 -21.19 -15.72 19.72
CA THR A 77 -20.69 -14.64 20.59
C THR A 77 -20.31 -13.42 19.76
N VAL A 78 -20.20 -12.25 20.42
CA VAL A 78 -19.63 -11.04 19.83
C VAL A 78 -18.13 -11.00 20.13
N LYS A 79 -17.31 -10.76 19.11
CA LYS A 79 -15.87 -10.52 19.24
C LYS A 79 -15.53 -9.12 18.73
N GLU A 80 -15.18 -8.22 19.64
CA GLU A 80 -14.77 -6.86 19.32
C GLU A 80 -13.25 -6.78 19.10
N ARG A 81 -12.83 -5.99 18.11
CA ARG A 81 -11.43 -5.65 17.81
C ARG A 81 -11.34 -4.17 17.48
N GLU A 82 -10.20 -3.55 17.78
CA GLU A 82 -9.89 -2.19 17.37
C GLU A 82 -8.56 -2.23 16.61
N VAL A 83 -8.53 -1.59 15.44
CA VAL A 83 -7.36 -1.49 14.56
C VAL A 83 -7.09 -0.02 14.33
N THR A 84 -5.80 0.36 14.34
CA THR A 84 -5.36 1.75 14.25
C THR A 84 -5.41 2.33 12.84
N GLU A 85 -5.66 1.51 11.82
CA GLU A 85 -5.64 1.90 10.42
C GLU A 85 -6.83 1.30 9.66
N ASP A 86 -7.41 2.07 8.74
CA ASP A 86 -8.33 1.54 7.75
C ASP A 86 -7.53 0.74 6.72
N ILE A 87 -7.80 -0.56 6.60
CA ILE A 87 -7.26 -1.34 5.48
C ILE A 87 -8.04 -0.92 4.23
N ASN A 88 -7.53 0.10 3.54
CA ASN A 88 -8.00 0.48 2.21
C ASN A 88 -7.24 -0.36 1.16
N TYR A 89 -7.98 -1.20 0.43
CA TYR A 89 -7.41 -2.01 -0.65
C TYR A 89 -7.25 -1.24 -1.97
N ASP A 90 -7.75 0.00 -2.03
CA ASP A 90 -7.56 0.85 -3.20
C ASP A 90 -6.11 1.33 -3.25
N ILE A 91 -5.38 0.84 -4.25
CA ILE A 91 -4.00 1.25 -4.51
C ILE A 91 -4.07 2.71 -4.99
N PRO A 92 -3.46 3.68 -4.29
CA PRO A 92 -3.45 5.06 -4.75
C PRO A 92 -2.70 5.14 -6.09
N PRO A 93 -3.14 6.01 -7.02
CA PRO A 93 -2.43 6.19 -8.27
C PRO A 93 -1.00 6.66 -8.01
N MET A 94 -0.06 6.19 -8.83
CA MET A 94 1.32 6.66 -8.79
C MET A 94 1.36 8.15 -9.12
N LYS A 95 2.25 8.88 -8.43
CA LYS A 95 2.45 10.30 -8.74
C LYS A 95 3.21 10.45 -10.05
N PRO A 96 2.91 11.49 -10.85
CA PRO A 96 3.69 11.79 -12.04
C PRO A 96 5.11 12.18 -11.65
N PHE A 97 6.06 11.88 -12.52
CA PHE A 97 7.44 12.30 -12.36
C PHE A 97 7.62 13.80 -12.53
N VAL A 98 8.50 14.40 -11.71
CA VAL A 98 8.72 15.85 -11.69
C VAL A 98 10.18 16.20 -12.00
N GLY A 99 10.36 17.15 -12.93
CA GLY A 99 11.65 17.72 -13.29
C GLY A 99 12.45 16.86 -14.26
N GLU A 100 13.77 17.00 -14.22
CA GLU A 100 14.69 16.30 -15.13
C GLU A 100 15.06 14.91 -14.59
N HIS A 101 15.24 13.94 -15.49
CA HIS A 101 15.65 12.58 -15.13
C HIS A 101 17.16 12.34 -15.23
N TYR A 102 17.91 13.22 -15.92
CA TYR A 102 19.38 13.18 -16.02
C TYR A 102 19.99 11.90 -16.63
N MET A 103 19.19 11.14 -17.38
CA MET A 103 19.62 9.90 -18.03
C MET A 103 20.00 10.17 -19.49
N LEU A 104 21.02 9.47 -19.98
CA LEU A 104 21.43 9.49 -21.39
C LEU A 104 20.46 8.74 -22.30
N LEU A 105 19.69 7.80 -21.73
CA LEU A 105 18.61 7.09 -22.39
C LEU A 105 17.28 7.54 -21.80
N GLN A 106 16.33 7.92 -22.66
CA GLN A 106 14.98 8.32 -22.26
C GLN A 106 14.24 7.15 -21.60
N PRO A 107 13.85 7.24 -20.30
CA PRO A 107 13.00 6.24 -19.68
C PRO A 107 11.55 6.37 -20.15
N TYR A 108 10.80 5.27 -20.07
CA TYR A 108 9.34 5.29 -20.31
C TYR A 108 8.59 5.97 -19.16
N GLU A 109 7.37 6.46 -19.42
CA GLU A 109 6.56 7.16 -18.43
C GLU A 109 6.31 6.33 -17.16
N TYR A 110 5.93 5.05 -17.30
CA TYR A 110 5.75 4.15 -16.15
C TYR A 110 7.04 3.93 -15.34
N GLN A 111 8.20 4.01 -15.97
CA GLN A 111 9.49 3.90 -15.28
C GLN A 111 9.77 5.16 -14.48
N LEU A 112 9.43 6.33 -15.03
CA LEU A 112 9.56 7.62 -14.34
C LEU A 112 8.63 7.71 -13.13
N GLU A 113 7.41 7.17 -13.20
CA GLU A 113 6.52 7.03 -12.04
C GLU A 113 7.17 6.19 -10.93
N GLY A 114 7.76 5.04 -11.28
CA GLY A 114 8.53 4.21 -10.34
C GLY A 114 9.71 4.96 -9.71
N VAL A 115 10.43 5.76 -10.51
CA VAL A 115 11.52 6.63 -10.02
C VAL A 115 11.01 7.68 -9.04
N GLN A 116 9.89 8.35 -9.35
CA GLN A 116 9.27 9.33 -8.47
C GLN A 116 8.93 8.71 -7.11
N TYR A 117 8.31 7.52 -7.13
CA TYR A 117 7.98 6.80 -5.93
C TYR A 117 9.23 6.46 -5.10
N ALA A 118 10.30 5.98 -5.76
CA ALA A 118 11.55 5.62 -5.09
C ALA A 118 12.24 6.81 -4.40
N ILE A 119 12.22 7.99 -5.03
CA ILE A 119 12.83 9.21 -4.48
C ILE A 119 12.05 9.71 -3.25
N GLU A 120 10.71 9.64 -3.28
CA GLU A 120 9.87 10.06 -2.16
C GLU A 120 9.99 9.13 -0.95
N HIS A 121 9.98 7.82 -1.18
CA HIS A 121 9.93 6.84 -0.09
C HIS A 121 11.32 6.41 0.40
N LYS A 122 12.37 6.62 -0.40
CA LYS A 122 13.79 6.25 -0.17
C LYS A 122 14.04 4.74 -0.04
N ARG A 123 13.08 3.97 0.44
CA ARG A 123 13.08 2.52 0.63
C ARG A 123 11.87 1.95 -0.08
N CYS A 124 12.07 1.30 -1.21
CA CYS A 124 11.00 0.77 -2.03
C CYS A 124 11.41 -0.53 -2.74
N PHE A 125 10.42 -1.21 -3.31
CA PHE A 125 10.62 -2.31 -4.23
C PHE A 125 10.16 -1.91 -5.63
N PHE A 126 10.98 -2.18 -6.64
CA PHE A 126 10.53 -2.13 -8.04
C PHE A 126 9.87 -3.47 -8.37
N GLY A 127 8.54 -3.50 -8.32
CA GLY A 127 7.71 -4.70 -8.50
C GLY A 127 7.37 -5.04 -9.95
N ASP A 128 7.93 -4.33 -10.94
CA ASP A 128 7.59 -4.53 -12.35
C ASP A 128 7.95 -5.94 -12.85
N GLN A 129 7.25 -6.39 -13.90
CA GLN A 129 7.56 -7.66 -14.56
C GLN A 129 9.03 -7.73 -15.02
N PRO A 130 9.65 -8.92 -15.05
CA PRO A 130 10.97 -9.11 -15.64
C PRO A 130 11.04 -8.56 -17.07
N GLY A 131 12.12 -7.84 -17.41
CA GLY A 131 12.32 -7.23 -18.73
C GLY A 131 11.87 -5.77 -18.87
N LEU A 132 11.07 -5.22 -17.95
CA LEU A 132 10.57 -3.84 -18.00
C LEU A 132 11.57 -2.76 -17.55
N GLY A 133 12.87 -3.08 -17.43
CA GLY A 133 13.90 -2.08 -17.16
C GLY A 133 13.99 -1.56 -15.72
N LYS A 134 13.75 -2.42 -14.71
CA LYS A 134 13.92 -2.06 -13.28
C LYS A 134 15.30 -1.49 -12.94
N THR A 135 16.35 -1.96 -13.60
CA THR A 135 17.70 -1.42 -13.37
C THR A 135 17.81 0.04 -13.78
N LEU A 136 17.17 0.42 -14.90
CA LEU A 136 17.14 1.81 -15.35
C LEU A 136 16.44 2.70 -14.32
N GLN A 137 15.32 2.25 -13.74
CA GLN A 137 14.62 2.96 -12.68
C GLN A 137 15.50 3.17 -11.45
N ALA A 138 16.17 2.10 -10.97
CA ALA A 138 17.04 2.17 -9.81
C ALA A 138 18.21 3.15 -10.03
N ILE A 139 18.86 3.09 -11.19
CA ILE A 139 19.95 4.01 -11.55
C ILE A 139 19.44 5.44 -11.65
N CYS A 140 18.30 5.67 -12.32
CA CYS A 140 17.71 6.99 -12.48
C CYS A 140 17.37 7.63 -11.12
N ALA A 141 16.83 6.85 -10.17
CA ALA A 141 16.50 7.35 -8.84
C ALA A 141 17.74 7.86 -8.09
N VAL A 142 18.84 7.09 -8.06
CA VAL A 142 20.06 7.51 -7.36
C VAL A 142 20.76 8.68 -8.07
N VAL A 143 20.76 8.69 -9.40
CA VAL A 143 21.36 9.78 -10.21
C VAL A 143 20.61 11.08 -10.00
N LYS A 144 19.27 11.07 -10.08
CA LYS A 144 18.46 12.26 -9.82
C LYS A 144 18.64 12.76 -8.39
N ALA A 145 18.58 11.87 -7.41
CA ALA A 145 18.81 12.25 -6.00
C ALA A 145 20.16 12.95 -5.81
N HIS A 146 21.22 12.47 -6.48
CA HIS A 146 22.54 13.12 -6.44
C HIS A 146 22.57 14.48 -7.16
N LYS A 147 22.00 14.56 -8.36
CA LYS A 147 21.97 15.81 -9.14
C LYS A 147 21.15 16.89 -8.47
N GLU A 148 20.14 16.50 -7.69
CA GLU A 148 19.27 17.36 -6.90
C GLU A 148 19.53 17.16 -5.38
N ALA A 149 20.79 16.96 -4.99
CA ALA A 149 21.20 16.75 -3.60
C ALA A 149 20.66 17.79 -2.60
N PRO A 150 20.48 19.10 -2.93
CA PRO A 150 19.85 20.05 -2.01
C PRO A 150 18.41 19.70 -1.62
N ILE A 151 17.71 18.89 -2.43
CA ILE A 151 16.32 18.48 -2.23
C ILE A 151 16.26 17.08 -1.59
N TYR A 152 17.06 16.14 -2.11
CA TYR A 152 16.93 14.71 -1.76
C TYR A 152 18.06 14.19 -0.85
N GLY A 153 19.12 14.95 -0.68
CA GLY A 153 20.36 14.55 -0.02
C GLY A 153 21.35 13.85 -0.96
N GLU A 154 22.61 13.80 -0.54
CA GLU A 154 23.65 13.09 -1.28
C GLU A 154 23.39 11.58 -1.30
N SER A 155 23.44 10.98 -2.49
CA SER A 155 23.22 9.54 -2.70
C SER A 155 24.49 8.78 -3.09
N PHE A 156 25.58 9.47 -3.46
CA PHE A 156 26.86 8.85 -3.80
C PHE A 156 27.83 8.90 -2.62
N PRO A 157 28.70 7.87 -2.47
CA PRO A 157 28.83 6.68 -3.32
C PRO A 157 27.67 5.67 -3.17
N VAL A 158 27.33 4.98 -4.26
CA VAL A 158 26.26 3.96 -4.31
C VAL A 158 26.85 2.55 -4.27
N LEU A 159 26.31 1.68 -3.42
CA LEU A 159 26.61 0.24 -3.39
C LEU A 159 25.49 -0.57 -4.04
N VAL A 160 25.82 -1.34 -5.06
CA VAL A 160 24.91 -2.30 -5.68
C VAL A 160 25.30 -3.72 -5.29
N ILE A 161 24.35 -4.45 -4.74
CA ILE A 161 24.50 -5.88 -4.41
C ILE A 161 23.69 -6.68 -5.44
N CYS A 162 24.36 -7.56 -6.17
CA CYS A 162 23.74 -8.40 -7.19
C CYS A 162 24.44 -9.77 -7.29
N PRO A 163 23.80 -10.78 -7.91
CA PRO A 163 24.45 -12.03 -8.27
C PRO A 163 25.74 -11.78 -9.06
N ALA A 164 26.76 -12.62 -8.85
CA ALA A 164 28.08 -12.45 -9.47
C ALA A 164 28.03 -12.28 -11.01
N ALA A 165 27.15 -13.04 -11.68
CA ALA A 165 26.95 -12.97 -13.12
C ALA A 165 26.44 -11.61 -13.63
N LEU A 166 25.83 -10.79 -12.77
CA LEU A 166 25.25 -9.50 -13.14
C LEU A 166 26.17 -8.31 -12.86
N LYS A 167 27.31 -8.48 -12.17
CA LYS A 167 28.23 -7.38 -11.82
C LYS A 167 28.65 -6.56 -13.04
N VAL A 168 29.08 -7.24 -14.11
CA VAL A 168 29.48 -6.60 -15.37
C VAL A 168 28.31 -5.95 -16.09
N ASN A 169 27.11 -6.56 -16.01
CA ASN A 169 25.91 -5.96 -16.60
C ASN A 169 25.55 -4.64 -15.93
N TRP A 170 25.53 -4.60 -14.60
CA TRP A 170 25.31 -3.37 -13.83
C TRP A 170 26.35 -2.29 -14.16
N GLN A 171 27.64 -2.65 -14.23
CA GLN A 171 28.69 -1.70 -14.61
C GLN A 171 28.43 -1.09 -16.00
N ARG A 172 28.08 -1.92 -16.99
CA ARG A 172 27.73 -1.46 -18.34
C ARG A 172 26.47 -0.59 -18.35
N GLU A 173 25.46 -0.94 -17.57
CA GLU A 173 24.20 -0.19 -17.49
C GLU A 173 24.38 1.18 -16.84
N PHE A 174 25.17 1.31 -15.76
CA PHE A 174 25.54 2.62 -15.22
C PHE A 174 26.23 3.50 -16.25
N LYS A 175 27.17 2.92 -17.01
CA LYS A 175 27.88 3.66 -18.05
C LYS A 175 26.96 4.06 -19.20
N LYS A 176 26.12 3.13 -19.67
CA LYS A 176 25.19 3.33 -20.78
C LYS A 176 24.11 4.35 -20.43
N PHE A 177 23.50 4.22 -19.26
CA PHE A 177 22.31 4.99 -18.90
C PHE A 177 22.63 6.34 -18.27
N ALA A 178 23.72 6.45 -17.51
CA ALA A 178 24.06 7.67 -16.77
C ALA A 178 25.46 8.24 -17.11
N GLY A 179 26.24 7.57 -17.97
CA GLY A 179 27.61 7.99 -18.30
C GLY A 179 28.62 7.76 -17.18
N MET A 180 28.18 7.21 -16.05
CA MET A 180 28.98 7.09 -14.82
C MET A 180 29.88 5.86 -14.84
N ASN A 181 31.09 6.01 -14.31
CA ASN A 181 31.99 4.89 -14.10
C ASN A 181 31.67 4.22 -12.76
N SER A 182 31.84 2.89 -12.70
CA SER A 182 31.66 2.11 -11.48
C SER A 182 32.76 1.06 -11.35
N ILE A 183 33.06 0.68 -10.11
CA ILE A 183 34.08 -0.31 -9.77
C ILE A 183 33.38 -1.60 -9.36
N ILE A 184 33.81 -2.72 -9.92
CA ILE A 184 33.38 -4.04 -9.48
C ILE A 184 34.28 -4.44 -8.31
N LEU A 185 33.69 -4.64 -7.13
CA LEU A 185 34.41 -5.12 -5.96
C LEU A 185 34.65 -6.63 -6.06
N ASP A 186 35.92 -6.99 -6.07
CA ASP A 186 36.47 -8.36 -6.05
C ASP A 186 37.81 -8.40 -5.28
N ASP A 187 38.46 -9.56 -5.23
CA ASP A 187 39.70 -9.74 -4.46
C ASP A 187 40.88 -8.89 -4.96
N SER A 188 40.86 -8.42 -6.22
CA SER A 188 41.90 -7.52 -6.75
C SER A 188 41.82 -6.11 -6.16
N ASN A 189 40.71 -5.78 -5.49
CA ASN A 189 40.47 -4.49 -4.86
C ASN A 189 40.78 -4.51 -3.34
N ARG A 190 41.28 -5.63 -2.78
CA ARG A 190 41.69 -5.67 -1.37
C ARG A 190 42.96 -4.83 -1.18
N GLN A 191 42.90 -3.89 -0.24
CA GLN A 191 44.07 -3.17 0.27
C GLN A 191 44.87 -4.05 1.23
#